data_AF-R5KHY2-F1
#
_entry.id   AF-R5KHY2-F1
#
_cell.length_a   1.000
_cell.length_b   1.000
_cell.length_c   1.000
_cell.angle_alpha   90.00
_cell.angle_beta   90.00
_cell.angle_gamma   90.00
#
_symmetry.space_group_name_H-M   'P 1'
#
loop_
_entity.id
_entity.type
_entity.pdbx_description
1 polymer ?
#
loop_
_entity_poly.entity_id
_entity_poly.type
_entity_poly.pdbx_seq_one_letter_code
_entity_poly.pdbx_strand_id
1 'polypeptide(L)'
;MRNMSAVLFAAVLMLPAAAKAGVESFNFRMKQEVCDTVRYEIAYDMTFVKGVWTDKVDTLTEPMRLEIGDRAMRFYSYAAFRSDSLNAVNAANGSSAMLFGENVSWQVYRNYPKDGCFTFLDDVAGVNYFAVTEPVKLPEWTPVQDSVATVLGYKCRLATASYKGRKWFAWYADEIPMDAGPWKLGGLPGLILRAYDAKRQYVFEAAGLRNVTEPKPMMYQGLDYEPVSNATLVKEYKRYNADPFGYDRLYNPDVVIVTDDGSGNPLPAPKNIPFIPIELQ
;
A
#
# COMPACT_ATOMS: atom_id res chain seq x y z
N MET A 1 31.15 -9.39 13.39
CA MET A 1 30.23 -8.44 14.04
C MET A 1 30.42 -7.07 13.40
N ARG A 2 29.54 -6.70 12.48
CA ARG A 2 29.37 -5.31 12.02
C ARG A 2 27.91 -5.20 11.57
N ASN A 3 27.13 -4.48 12.36
CA ASN A 3 25.71 -4.20 12.11
C ASN A 3 25.59 -3.40 10.82
N MET A 4 25.18 -4.03 9.73
CA MET A 4 24.66 -3.35 8.55
C MET A 4 23.14 -3.20 8.70
N SER A 5 22.73 -2.29 9.59
CA SER A 5 21.46 -1.59 9.44
C SER A 5 21.77 -0.30 8.68
N ALA A 6 22.18 -0.42 7.42
CA ALA A 6 22.22 0.71 6.52
C ALA A 6 20.77 0.97 6.10
N VAL A 7 20.11 1.87 6.82
CA VAL A 7 18.93 2.55 6.29
C VAL A 7 19.45 3.30 5.05
N LEU A 8 19.14 2.78 3.87
CA LEU A 8 19.44 3.44 2.62
C LEU A 8 18.54 4.67 2.52
N PHE A 9 18.95 5.79 3.10
CA PHE A 9 18.40 7.09 2.75
C PHE A 9 18.94 7.43 1.37
N ALA A 10 18.24 6.98 0.32
CA ALA A 10 18.37 7.63 -0.97
C ALA A 10 17.76 9.02 -0.83
N ALA A 11 18.56 10.00 -0.42
CA ALA A 11 18.19 11.39 -0.63
C ALA A 11 18.25 11.63 -2.14
N VAL A 12 17.10 11.56 -2.81
CA VAL A 12 16.99 12.09 -4.17
C VAL A 12 17.08 13.61 -4.02
N LEU A 13 18.30 14.13 -4.06
CA LEU A 13 18.52 15.55 -4.30
C LEU A 13 18.12 15.81 -5.75
N MET A 14 16.85 16.11 -5.98
CA MET A 14 16.47 16.85 -7.19
C MET A 14 17.08 18.24 -7.06
N LEU A 15 18.32 18.40 -7.52
CA LEU A 15 18.85 19.72 -7.78
C LEU A 15 18.04 20.30 -8.94
N PRO A 16 17.27 21.38 -8.73
CA PRO A 16 16.59 22.00 -9.85
C PRO A 16 17.67 22.50 -10.79
N ALA A 17 17.63 22.09 -12.06
CA ALA A 17 18.16 22.93 -13.14
C ALA A 17 17.26 24.17 -13.32
N ALA A 18 16.85 24.82 -12.23
CA ALA A 18 15.96 25.97 -12.24
C ALA A 18 16.72 27.21 -11.77
N ALA A 19 17.70 27.62 -12.57
CA ALA A 19 18.24 28.98 -12.51
C ALA A 19 17.75 29.86 -13.68
N LYS A 20 16.94 29.34 -14.61
CA LYS A 20 16.47 30.10 -15.78
C LYS A 20 15.06 29.71 -16.25
N ALA A 21 14.08 29.82 -15.35
CA ALA A 21 12.67 30.08 -15.64
C ALA A 21 11.97 30.13 -14.27
N GLY A 22 10.98 31.01 -14.10
CA GLY A 22 10.27 31.19 -12.83
C GLY A 22 9.91 29.85 -12.20
N VAL A 23 10.24 29.69 -10.93
CA VAL A 23 9.91 28.50 -10.14
C VAL A 23 8.39 28.45 -10.01
N GLU A 24 7.73 27.80 -10.97
CA GLU A 24 6.45 27.15 -10.70
C GLU A 24 6.76 26.12 -9.61
N SER A 25 6.25 26.36 -8.41
CA SER A 25 6.22 25.37 -7.35
C SER A 25 5.69 24.06 -7.94
N PHE A 26 6.47 22.98 -7.86
CA PHE A 26 6.06 21.62 -8.21
C PHE A 26 4.90 21.21 -7.29
N ASN A 27 3.69 21.65 -7.61
CA ASN A 27 2.46 21.22 -6.94
C ASN A 27 1.99 19.92 -7.61
N PHE A 28 2.74 18.83 -7.43
CA PHE A 28 2.26 17.52 -7.84
C PHE A 28 1.23 17.05 -6.82
N ARG A 29 -0.01 17.53 -6.97
CA ARG A 29 -1.15 17.02 -6.21
C ARG A 29 -2.06 16.26 -7.15
N MET A 30 -2.12 14.95 -6.97
CA MET A 30 -3.07 14.09 -7.70
C MET A 30 -4.50 14.59 -7.46
N LYS A 31 -5.32 14.61 -8.51
CA LYS A 31 -6.75 14.94 -8.40
C LYS A 31 -7.45 13.90 -7.55
N GLN A 32 -8.42 14.36 -6.77
CA GLN A 32 -9.20 13.54 -5.85
C GLN A 32 -10.68 13.92 -5.94
N GLU A 33 -11.55 12.97 -5.64
CA GLU A 33 -12.99 13.19 -5.52
C GLU A 33 -13.56 12.42 -4.33
N VAL A 34 -14.75 12.82 -3.88
CA VAL A 34 -15.48 12.12 -2.82
C VAL A 34 -16.23 10.94 -3.45
N CYS A 35 -15.93 9.73 -3.01
CA CYS A 35 -16.61 8.52 -3.50
C CYS A 35 -17.72 8.01 -2.58
N ASP A 36 -17.60 8.26 -1.27
CA ASP A 36 -18.56 7.81 -0.26
C ASP A 36 -18.42 8.61 1.05
N THR A 37 -19.18 8.26 2.09
CA THR A 37 -19.04 8.75 3.46
C THR A 37 -18.56 7.64 4.38
N VAL A 38 -17.48 7.85 5.12
CA VAL A 38 -16.91 6.86 6.05
C VAL A 38 -17.85 6.66 7.25
N ARG A 39 -18.21 5.41 7.53
CA ARG A 39 -19.02 4.99 8.69
C ARG A 39 -18.19 4.26 9.75
N TYR A 40 -17.22 3.47 9.30
CA TYR A 40 -16.33 2.70 10.17
C TYR A 40 -14.89 2.85 9.72
N GLU A 41 -13.98 2.84 10.69
CA GLU A 41 -12.55 2.75 10.45
C GLU A 41 -11.96 1.60 11.26
N ILE A 42 -11.14 0.80 10.59
CA ILE A 42 -10.37 -0.26 11.21
C ILE A 42 -8.89 0.00 10.91
N ALA A 43 -8.09 0.10 11.95
CA ALA A 43 -6.64 0.18 11.86
C ALA A 43 -6.06 -1.23 11.82
N TYR A 44 -5.10 -1.45 10.94
CA TYR A 44 -4.34 -2.70 10.87
C TYR A 44 -2.84 -2.42 10.90
N ASP A 45 -2.07 -3.27 11.55
CA ASP A 45 -0.65 -3.40 11.27
C ASP A 45 -0.45 -4.44 10.18
N MET A 46 0.11 -4.04 9.04
CA MET A 46 0.51 -4.95 7.97
C MET A 46 2.01 -5.20 8.05
N THR A 47 2.41 -6.40 8.45
CA THR A 47 3.80 -6.85 8.34
C THR A 47 3.99 -7.60 7.03
N PHE A 48 4.97 -7.19 6.24
CA PHE A 48 5.26 -7.82 4.95
C PHE A 48 6.76 -8.01 4.73
N VAL A 49 7.11 -9.04 3.96
CA VAL A 49 8.50 -9.32 3.58
C VAL A 49 8.90 -8.42 2.42
N LYS A 50 9.82 -7.49 2.67
CA LYS A 50 10.39 -6.61 1.63
C LYS A 50 11.33 -7.37 0.71
N GLY A 51 12.13 -8.27 1.27
CA GLY A 51 13.07 -9.08 0.50
C GLY A 51 13.64 -10.23 1.31
N VAL A 52 14.06 -11.28 0.60
CA VAL A 52 14.85 -12.38 1.15
C VAL A 52 16.26 -12.23 0.60
N TRP A 53 17.18 -11.93 1.49
CA TRP A 53 18.61 -11.91 1.22
C TRP A 53 19.18 -13.22 1.80
N THR A 54 20.25 -13.75 1.18
CA THR A 54 20.94 -15.03 1.47
C THR A 54 20.52 -15.82 2.72
N ASP A 55 20.54 -15.19 3.89
CA ASP A 55 20.27 -15.74 5.22
C ASP A 55 19.34 -14.86 6.09
N LYS A 56 18.82 -13.74 5.55
CA LYS A 56 17.99 -12.76 6.27
C LYS A 56 16.70 -12.45 5.51
N VAL A 57 15.58 -12.61 6.20
CA VAL A 57 14.28 -12.10 5.75
C VAL A 57 14.13 -10.69 6.29
N ASP A 58 14.01 -9.71 5.39
CA ASP A 58 13.75 -8.31 5.76
C ASP A 58 12.24 -8.07 5.77
N THR A 59 11.72 -7.63 6.91
CA THR A 59 10.29 -7.37 7.11
C THR A 59 10.07 -5.93 7.51
N LEU A 60 9.02 -5.32 6.96
CA LEU A 60 8.53 -4.01 7.35
C LEU A 60 7.11 -4.13 7.89
N THR A 61 6.76 -3.24 8.81
CA THR A 61 5.40 -3.09 9.30
C THR A 61 4.88 -1.73 8.85
N GLU A 62 3.76 -1.74 8.16
CA GLU A 62 3.05 -0.55 7.71
C GLU A 62 1.73 -0.41 8.47
N PRO A 63 1.45 0.76 9.08
CA PRO A 63 0.12 1.02 9.60
C PRO A 63 -0.84 1.24 8.43
N MET A 64 -1.85 0.39 8.32
CA MET A 64 -2.87 0.42 7.29
C MET A 64 -4.22 0.83 7.89
N ARG A 65 -5.10 1.35 7.04
CA ARG A 65 -6.46 1.72 7.42
C ARG A 65 -7.46 1.18 6.40
N LEU A 66 -8.51 0.56 6.93
CA LEU A 66 -9.73 0.23 6.22
C LEU A 66 -10.81 1.25 6.58
N GLU A 67 -11.30 1.97 5.58
CA GLU A 67 -12.50 2.79 5.67
C GLU A 67 -13.67 2.03 5.03
N ILE A 68 -14.79 1.98 5.74
CA ILE A 68 -16.04 1.36 5.25
C ILE A 68 -17.10 2.44 5.22
N GLY A 69 -17.66 2.68 4.05
CA GLY A 69 -18.77 3.61 3.83
C GLY A 69 -20.10 2.90 3.65
N ASP A 70 -21.07 3.62 3.08
CA ASP A 70 -22.41 3.07 2.80
C ASP A 70 -22.41 2.15 1.57
N ARG A 71 -21.49 2.36 0.62
CA ARG A 71 -21.41 1.65 -0.67
C ARG A 71 -20.00 1.13 -0.99
N ALA A 72 -18.99 1.90 -0.63
CA ALA A 72 -17.60 1.64 -0.97
C ALA A 72 -16.76 1.31 0.26
N MET A 73 -15.61 0.67 0.02
CA MET A 73 -14.57 0.47 1.01
C MET A 73 -13.23 0.92 0.42
N ARG A 74 -12.33 1.38 1.28
CA ARG A 74 -10.97 1.76 0.91
C ARG A 74 -9.97 1.22 1.91
N PHE A 75 -8.96 0.49 1.43
CA PHE A 75 -7.84 0.00 2.25
C PHE A 75 -6.52 0.58 1.75
N TYR A 76 -5.74 1.22 2.62
CA TYR A 76 -4.58 2.01 2.23
C TYR A 76 -3.60 2.24 3.39
N SER A 77 -2.38 2.70 3.10
CA SER A 77 -1.41 3.10 4.13
C SER A 77 -1.89 4.33 4.90
N TYR A 78 -1.95 4.20 6.23
CA TYR A 78 -2.20 5.33 7.12
C TYR A 78 -1.01 6.30 7.15
N ALA A 79 0.22 5.79 7.00
CA ALA A 79 1.41 6.62 6.93
C ALA A 79 1.39 7.51 5.69
N ALA A 80 1.03 6.98 4.51
CA ALA A 80 0.92 7.75 3.27
C ALA A 80 -0.10 8.89 3.40
N PHE A 81 -1.25 8.62 4.03
CA PHE A 81 -2.24 9.65 4.31
C PHE A 81 -1.72 10.74 5.26
N ARG A 82 -0.93 10.37 6.27
CA ARG A 82 -0.32 11.36 7.16
C ARG A 82 0.71 12.21 6.42
N SER A 83 1.53 11.60 5.57
CA SER A 83 2.49 12.29 4.71
C SER A 83 1.77 13.30 3.81
N ASP A 84 0.72 12.89 3.10
CA ASP A 84 -0.10 13.75 2.24
C ASP A 84 -0.69 14.94 3.02
N SER A 85 -1.26 14.69 4.20
CA SER A 85 -1.80 15.74 5.05
C SER A 85 -0.75 16.75 5.51
N LEU A 86 0.45 16.30 5.88
CA LEU A 86 1.53 17.19 6.31
C LEU A 86 2.13 17.97 5.12
N ASN A 87 2.27 17.31 3.97
CA ASN A 87 2.75 17.94 2.75
C ASN A 87 1.77 19.02 2.27
N ALA A 88 0.46 18.81 2.41
CA ALA A 88 -0.53 19.85 2.10
C ALA A 88 -0.37 21.10 2.97
N VAL A 89 -0.08 20.92 4.27
CA VAL A 89 0.20 22.03 5.20
C VAL A 89 1.53 22.72 4.85
N ASN A 90 2.58 21.94 4.57
CA ASN A 90 3.88 22.47 4.17
C ASN A 90 3.80 23.30 2.90
N ALA A 91 3.10 22.79 1.88
CA ALA A 91 2.87 23.50 0.62
C ALA A 91 2.05 24.79 0.83
N ALA A 92 1.02 24.75 1.68
CA ALA A 92 0.25 25.94 2.05
C ALA A 92 1.12 27.00 2.77
N ASN A 93 2.18 26.56 3.47
CA ASN A 93 3.18 27.42 4.09
C ASN A 93 4.36 27.79 3.16
N GLY A 94 4.29 27.45 1.87
CA GLY A 94 5.30 27.78 0.86
C GLY A 94 6.56 26.91 0.91
N SER A 95 6.54 25.80 1.65
CA SER A 95 7.64 24.83 1.67
C SER A 95 7.57 23.89 0.47
N SER A 96 8.72 23.66 -0.17
CA SER A 96 8.87 22.65 -1.23
C SER A 96 9.34 21.28 -0.70
N ALA A 97 9.55 21.15 0.62
CA ALA A 97 9.98 19.89 1.22
C ALA A 97 8.81 18.90 1.27
N MET A 98 8.98 17.74 0.63
CA MET A 98 8.07 16.60 0.72
C MET A 98 8.54 15.61 1.78
N LEU A 99 7.60 15.18 2.62
CA LEU A 99 7.77 14.09 3.56
C LEU A 99 7.21 12.81 2.94
N PHE A 100 7.98 11.73 3.04
CA PHE A 100 7.57 10.38 2.66
C PHE A 100 7.77 9.49 3.89
N GLY A 101 6.68 8.92 4.38
CA GLY A 101 6.65 8.14 5.63
C GLY A 101 6.16 6.71 5.44
N GLU A 102 5.64 6.41 4.25
CA GLU A 102 5.06 5.14 3.85
C GLU A 102 6.10 4.18 3.27
N ASN A 103 5.92 2.90 3.52
CA ASN A 103 6.61 1.84 2.78
C ASN A 103 5.70 1.18 1.74
N VAL A 104 4.43 1.59 1.70
CA VAL A 104 3.37 1.04 0.85
C VAL A 104 2.62 2.21 0.24
N SER A 105 2.73 2.31 -1.08
CA SER A 105 2.04 3.28 -1.93
C SER A 105 0.64 2.81 -2.36
N TRP A 106 0.45 1.50 -2.47
CA TRP A 106 -0.79 0.96 -3.04
C TRP A 106 -2.00 1.16 -2.14
N GLN A 107 -3.16 1.19 -2.81
CA GLN A 107 -4.47 1.35 -2.21
C GLN A 107 -5.48 0.46 -2.93
N VAL A 108 -6.49 -0.02 -2.22
CA VAL A 108 -7.55 -0.85 -2.77
C VAL A 108 -8.90 -0.25 -2.46
N TYR A 109 -9.71 -0.09 -3.49
CA TYR A 109 -11.12 0.27 -3.38
C TYR A 109 -11.99 -0.95 -3.71
N ARG A 110 -13.11 -1.10 -3.02
CA ARG A 110 -14.21 -2.02 -3.38
C ARG A 110 -15.43 -1.18 -3.72
N ASN A 111 -16.07 -1.48 -4.84
CA ASN A 111 -17.25 -0.78 -5.39
C ASN A 111 -17.00 0.69 -5.76
N TYR A 112 -15.77 1.08 -6.12
CA TYR A 112 -15.49 2.41 -6.67
C TYR A 112 -14.20 2.41 -7.50
N PRO A 113 -14.12 3.14 -8.64
CA PRO A 113 -15.16 3.99 -9.26
C PRO A 113 -16.25 3.18 -9.97
N LYS A 114 -16.11 1.85 -10.01
CA LYS A 114 -17.08 0.95 -10.64
C LYS A 114 -17.68 0.00 -9.60
N ASP A 115 -19.01 -0.03 -9.54
CA ASP A 115 -19.76 -0.95 -8.69
C ASP A 115 -19.40 -2.41 -8.98
N GLY A 116 -19.31 -3.23 -7.94
CA GLY A 116 -18.98 -4.65 -8.07
C GLY A 116 -17.54 -4.93 -8.53
N CYS A 117 -16.65 -3.93 -8.50
CA CYS A 117 -15.23 -4.09 -8.85
C CYS A 117 -14.31 -3.77 -7.67
N PHE A 118 -13.15 -4.42 -7.66
CA PHE A 118 -11.97 -3.91 -6.96
C PHE A 118 -11.21 -2.97 -7.89
N THR A 119 -10.74 -1.85 -7.35
CA THR A 119 -9.81 -0.95 -8.03
C THR A 119 -8.55 -0.84 -7.17
N PHE A 120 -7.46 -1.41 -7.68
CA PHE A 120 -6.14 -1.35 -7.09
C PHE A 120 -5.39 -0.18 -7.73
N LEU A 121 -4.93 0.74 -6.90
CA LEU A 121 -4.09 1.87 -7.29
C LEU A 121 -2.71 1.63 -6.74
N ASP A 122 -1.67 1.84 -7.54
CA ASP A 122 -0.30 1.92 -7.05
C ASP A 122 0.55 2.82 -7.93
N ASP A 123 1.66 3.29 -7.38
CA ASP A 123 2.74 3.88 -8.16
C ASP A 123 3.92 2.93 -8.29
N VAL A 124 4.67 3.09 -9.37
CA VAL A 124 5.97 2.43 -9.55
C VAL A 124 7.02 3.52 -9.48
N ALA A 125 7.75 3.54 -8.37
CA ALA A 125 8.85 4.47 -8.07
C ALA A 125 8.45 5.96 -8.03
N GLY A 126 7.18 6.27 -7.78
CA GLY A 126 6.65 7.63 -7.76
C GLY A 126 6.61 8.31 -9.14
N VAL A 127 6.96 7.60 -10.21
CA VAL A 127 7.06 8.16 -11.58
C VAL A 127 5.90 7.76 -12.47
N ASN A 128 5.30 6.58 -12.24
CA ASN A 128 4.13 6.11 -12.97
C ASN A 128 3.05 5.67 -12.00
N TYR A 129 1.80 6.02 -12.28
CA TYR A 129 0.65 5.76 -11.42
C TYR A 129 -0.37 4.92 -12.18
N PHE A 130 -0.71 3.74 -11.68
CA PHE A 130 -1.48 2.73 -12.40
C PHE A 130 -2.73 2.30 -11.66
N ALA A 131 -3.87 2.26 -12.36
CA ALA A 131 -5.13 1.76 -11.85
C ALA A 131 -5.47 0.42 -12.50
N VAL A 132 -5.63 -0.63 -11.70
CA VAL A 132 -6.12 -1.94 -12.13
C VAL A 132 -7.52 -2.14 -11.58
N THR A 133 -8.51 -2.25 -12.47
CA THR A 133 -9.90 -2.52 -12.09
C THR A 133 -10.32 -3.92 -12.53
N GLU A 134 -10.85 -4.71 -11.61
CA GLU A 134 -11.32 -6.08 -11.86
C GLU A 134 -12.64 -6.37 -11.12
N PRO A 135 -13.50 -7.26 -11.63
CA PRO A 135 -14.69 -7.68 -10.90
C PRO A 135 -14.35 -8.23 -9.51
N VAL A 136 -15.16 -7.90 -8.50
CA VAL A 136 -15.02 -8.47 -7.16
C VAL A 136 -15.22 -9.98 -7.23
N LYS A 137 -14.16 -10.71 -6.93
CA LYS A 137 -14.18 -12.14 -6.66
C LYS A 137 -13.61 -12.33 -5.26
N LEU A 138 -14.45 -12.74 -4.32
CA LEU A 138 -14.03 -12.97 -2.94
C LEU A 138 -13.43 -14.38 -2.79
N PRO A 139 -12.56 -14.61 -1.80
CA PRO A 139 -12.07 -15.95 -1.50
C PRO A 139 -13.20 -16.91 -1.15
N GLU A 140 -13.12 -18.14 -1.66
CA GLU A 140 -13.99 -19.24 -1.21
C GLU A 140 -13.42 -19.82 0.08
N TRP A 141 -14.00 -19.43 1.21
CA TRP A 141 -13.50 -19.78 2.54
C TRP A 141 -13.96 -21.17 3.00
N THR A 142 -13.03 -21.98 3.46
CA THR A 142 -13.29 -23.20 4.23
C THR A 142 -13.12 -22.91 5.72
N PRO A 143 -14.18 -23.00 6.54
CA PRO A 143 -14.07 -22.85 7.99
C PRO A 143 -13.17 -23.94 8.59
N VAL A 144 -12.35 -23.57 9.58
CA VAL A 144 -11.57 -24.52 10.38
C VAL A 144 -12.32 -24.76 11.69
N GLN A 145 -12.86 -25.98 11.84
CA GLN A 145 -13.63 -26.35 13.02
C GLN A 145 -12.81 -26.23 14.31
N ASP A 146 -13.49 -25.91 15.41
CA ASP A 146 -12.93 -25.76 16.77
C ASP A 146 -11.80 -24.72 16.92
N SER A 147 -11.54 -23.93 15.88
CA SER A 147 -10.59 -22.82 15.95
C SER A 147 -11.20 -21.65 16.74
N VAL A 148 -10.50 -21.25 17.79
CA VAL A 148 -10.84 -20.08 18.59
C VAL A 148 -9.60 -19.26 18.88
N ALA A 149 -9.70 -17.96 18.69
CA ALA A 149 -8.72 -16.99 19.13
C ALA A 149 -9.44 -15.73 19.60
N THR A 150 -8.76 -14.90 20.38
CA THR A 150 -9.24 -13.58 20.74
C THR A 150 -8.38 -12.53 20.06
N VAL A 151 -8.99 -11.61 19.32
CA VAL A 151 -8.32 -10.47 18.67
C VAL A 151 -9.09 -9.21 19.05
N LEU A 152 -8.41 -8.22 19.62
CA LEU A 152 -9.03 -6.99 20.15
C LEU A 152 -10.21 -7.25 21.13
N GLY A 153 -10.17 -8.36 21.87
CA GLY A 153 -11.24 -8.75 22.79
C GLY A 153 -12.41 -9.52 22.16
N TYR A 154 -12.46 -9.64 20.83
CA TYR A 154 -13.52 -10.38 20.12
C TYR A 154 -13.14 -11.84 19.94
N LYS A 155 -14.11 -12.73 20.12
CA LYS A 155 -13.95 -14.15 19.78
C LYS A 155 -13.93 -14.29 18.26
N CYS A 156 -12.88 -14.92 17.75
CA CYS A 156 -12.68 -15.14 16.34
C CYS A 156 -12.68 -16.63 15.99
N ARG A 157 -13.14 -16.94 14.78
CA ARG A 157 -12.98 -18.25 14.14
C ARG A 157 -12.02 -18.14 12.97
N LEU A 158 -11.32 -19.23 12.66
CA LEU A 158 -10.41 -19.31 11.53
C LEU A 158 -11.12 -19.88 10.31
N ALA A 159 -10.83 -19.30 9.14
CA ALA A 159 -11.10 -19.88 7.85
C ALA A 159 -9.86 -19.84 6.96
N THR A 160 -9.80 -20.71 5.97
CA THR A 160 -8.71 -20.74 4.98
C THR A 160 -9.23 -20.72 3.57
N ALA A 161 -8.48 -20.11 2.64
CA ALA A 161 -8.81 -20.09 1.23
C ALA A 161 -7.54 -20.05 0.37
N SER A 162 -7.61 -20.58 -0.84
CA SER A 162 -6.61 -20.30 -1.88
C SER A 162 -7.12 -19.12 -2.70
N TYR A 163 -6.40 -17.99 -2.65
CA TYR A 163 -6.83 -16.75 -3.28
C TYR A 163 -5.65 -15.97 -3.82
N LYS A 164 -5.75 -15.53 -5.09
CA LYS A 164 -4.71 -14.75 -5.81
C LYS A 164 -3.32 -15.41 -5.74
N GLY A 165 -3.30 -16.74 -5.91
CA GLY A 165 -2.09 -17.56 -5.88
C GLY A 165 -1.48 -17.79 -4.50
N ARG A 166 -2.14 -17.37 -3.41
CA ARG A 166 -1.68 -17.57 -2.02
C ARG A 166 -2.68 -18.41 -1.23
N LYS A 167 -2.19 -19.21 -0.29
CA LYS A 167 -3.04 -19.86 0.73
C LYS A 167 -3.15 -18.91 1.92
N TRP A 168 -4.35 -18.43 2.20
CA TRP A 168 -4.66 -17.49 3.26
C TRP A 168 -5.31 -18.19 4.46
N PHE A 169 -5.06 -17.60 5.62
CA PHE A 169 -5.66 -17.92 6.92
C PHE A 169 -6.25 -16.62 7.46
N ALA A 170 -7.56 -16.59 7.72
CA ALA A 170 -8.27 -15.41 8.20
C ALA A 170 -9.04 -15.71 9.49
N TRP A 171 -8.74 -14.95 10.54
CA TRP A 171 -9.49 -14.92 11.79
C TRP A 171 -10.54 -13.82 11.71
N TYR A 172 -11.81 -14.20 11.84
CA TYR A 172 -12.94 -13.28 11.73
C TYR A 172 -13.86 -13.34 12.95
N ALA A 173 -14.47 -12.21 13.29
CA ALA A 173 -15.41 -12.08 14.40
C ALA A 173 -16.84 -11.92 13.88
N ASP A 174 -17.69 -12.93 14.08
CA ASP A 174 -19.12 -12.91 13.72
C ASP A 174 -19.94 -11.92 14.56
N GLU A 175 -19.45 -11.57 15.75
CA GLU A 175 -20.01 -10.51 16.59
C GLU A 175 -19.98 -9.12 15.91
N ILE A 176 -19.13 -8.95 14.89
CA ILE A 176 -19.08 -7.76 14.04
C ILE A 176 -19.52 -8.19 12.63
N PRO A 177 -20.84 -8.23 12.33
CA PRO A 177 -21.40 -8.83 11.12
C PRO A 177 -21.20 -7.94 9.88
N MET A 178 -19.94 -7.71 9.51
CA MET A 178 -19.52 -6.90 8.37
C MET A 178 -18.68 -7.75 7.42
N ASP A 179 -19.10 -7.84 6.16
CA ASP A 179 -18.30 -8.43 5.07
C ASP A 179 -17.15 -7.47 4.68
N ALA A 180 -16.11 -7.44 5.51
CA ALA A 180 -14.97 -6.56 5.31
C ALA A 180 -13.69 -7.16 5.88
N GLY A 181 -12.56 -6.67 5.39
CA GLY A 181 -11.24 -7.12 5.79
C GLY A 181 -10.13 -6.34 5.11
N PRO A 182 -8.86 -6.60 5.47
CA PRO A 182 -7.73 -5.93 4.85
C PRO A 182 -7.56 -6.33 3.38
N TRP A 183 -7.05 -5.40 2.58
CA TRP A 183 -6.78 -5.59 1.15
C TRP A 183 -8.04 -6.01 0.36
N LYS A 184 -8.03 -7.16 -0.32
CA LYS A 184 -9.15 -7.73 -1.09
C LYS A 184 -9.81 -8.89 -0.33
N LEU A 185 -9.46 -9.10 0.94
CA LEU A 185 -10.04 -10.16 1.75
C LEU A 185 -11.41 -9.73 2.30
N GLY A 186 -12.40 -10.59 2.09
CA GLY A 186 -13.79 -10.46 2.53
C GLY A 186 -14.49 -11.79 2.26
N GLY A 187 -15.81 -11.85 2.35
CA GLY A 187 -16.65 -13.02 2.09
C GLY A 187 -16.87 -13.92 3.31
N LEU A 188 -16.47 -13.46 4.50
CA LEU A 188 -16.75 -14.13 5.77
C LEU A 188 -17.96 -13.47 6.45
N PRO A 189 -18.69 -14.19 7.32
CA PRO A 189 -19.91 -13.67 7.96
C PRO A 189 -19.63 -12.60 9.04
N GLY A 190 -18.37 -12.19 9.21
CA GLY A 190 -17.97 -11.13 10.11
C GLY A 190 -16.61 -10.53 9.74
N LEU A 191 -16.25 -9.44 10.41
CA LEU A 191 -15.05 -8.66 10.11
C LEU A 191 -13.78 -9.52 10.29
N ILE A 192 -12.91 -9.51 9.28
CA ILE A 192 -11.61 -10.18 9.36
C ILE A 192 -10.66 -9.34 10.22
N LEU A 193 -10.38 -9.78 11.45
CA LEU A 193 -9.51 -9.06 12.38
C LEU A 193 -8.03 -9.44 12.26
N ARG A 194 -7.72 -10.62 11.71
CA ARG A 194 -6.34 -11.02 11.42
C ARG A 194 -6.30 -11.88 10.17
N ALA A 195 -5.34 -11.65 9.29
CA ALA A 195 -5.13 -12.52 8.13
C ALA A 195 -3.64 -12.71 7.85
N TYR A 196 -3.24 -13.90 7.39
CA TYR A 196 -1.87 -14.14 6.95
C TYR A 196 -1.82 -15.19 5.86
N ASP A 197 -0.85 -15.07 4.95
CA ASP A 197 -0.59 -16.12 3.99
C ASP A 197 0.26 -17.24 4.61
N ALA A 198 0.24 -18.43 4.01
CA ALA A 198 0.91 -19.62 4.53
C ALA A 198 2.42 -19.44 4.76
N LYS A 199 3.07 -18.52 4.02
CA LYS A 199 4.51 -18.22 4.17
C LYS A 199 4.78 -17.04 5.11
N ARG A 200 3.74 -16.43 5.70
CA ARG A 200 3.82 -15.19 6.48
C ARG A 200 4.59 -14.07 5.76
N GLN A 201 4.48 -14.04 4.44
CA GLN A 201 5.00 -12.96 3.61
C GLN A 201 4.16 -11.70 3.75
N TYR A 202 2.88 -11.86 4.08
CA TYR A 202 1.94 -10.82 4.44
C TYR A 202 1.16 -11.27 5.66
N VAL A 203 1.14 -10.42 6.69
CA VAL A 203 0.39 -10.60 7.94
C VAL A 203 -0.34 -9.28 8.21
N PHE A 204 -1.65 -9.35 8.37
CA PHE A 204 -2.51 -8.25 8.76
C PHE A 204 -3.06 -8.53 10.15
N GLU A 205 -2.96 -7.57 11.04
CA GLU A 205 -3.53 -7.66 12.39
C GLU A 205 -4.26 -6.37 12.74
N ALA A 206 -5.54 -6.46 13.08
CA ALA A 206 -6.32 -5.30 13.49
C ALA A 206 -5.76 -4.74 14.80
N ALA A 207 -5.46 -3.44 14.79
CA ALA A 207 -4.93 -2.69 15.93
C ALA A 207 -6.00 -1.83 16.61
N GLY A 208 -7.14 -1.59 15.95
CA GLY A 208 -8.25 -0.85 16.53
C GLY A 208 -9.42 -0.72 15.57
N LEU A 209 -10.59 -0.43 16.11
CA LEU A 209 -11.82 -0.20 15.36
C LEU A 209 -12.61 0.94 15.99
N ARG A 210 -13.25 1.75 15.16
CA ARG A 210 -14.10 2.84 15.63
C ARG A 210 -15.25 3.12 14.67
N ASN A 211 -16.36 3.56 15.24
CA ASN A 211 -17.45 4.18 14.50
C ASN A 211 -17.09 5.64 14.22
N VAL A 212 -17.44 6.12 13.04
CA VAL A 212 -17.26 7.50 12.63
C VAL A 212 -18.59 8.22 12.80
N THR A 213 -18.68 9.09 13.80
CA THR A 213 -19.91 9.81 14.16
C THR A 213 -20.08 11.12 13.42
N GLU A 214 -18.99 11.75 13.01
CA GLU A 214 -18.99 12.98 12.22
C GLU A 214 -18.88 12.67 10.73
N PRO A 215 -19.59 13.39 9.84
CA PRO A 215 -19.46 13.17 8.40
C PRO A 215 -18.02 13.31 7.93
N LYS A 216 -17.40 12.20 7.51
CA LYS A 216 -16.06 12.16 6.94
C LYS A 216 -16.14 11.67 5.49
N PRO A 217 -15.70 12.45 4.48
CA PRO A 217 -15.69 11.98 3.11
C PRO A 217 -14.67 10.86 2.92
N MET A 218 -15.07 9.80 2.21
CA MET A 218 -14.15 8.82 1.65
C MET A 218 -13.61 9.37 0.33
N MET A 219 -12.29 9.50 0.22
CA MET A 219 -11.65 10.08 -0.95
C MET A 219 -11.18 9.00 -1.92
N TYR A 220 -11.49 9.18 -3.20
CA TYR A 220 -10.86 8.47 -4.31
C TYR A 220 -9.71 9.29 -4.88
N GLN A 221 -8.55 8.65 -5.09
CA GLN A 221 -7.32 9.32 -5.54
C GLN A 221 -6.83 8.83 -6.91
N GLY A 222 -7.62 7.99 -7.59
CA GLY A 222 -7.23 7.34 -8.84
C GLY A 222 -7.57 8.13 -10.11
N LEU A 223 -7.83 9.44 -10.03
CA LEU A 223 -8.29 10.24 -11.17
C LEU A 223 -7.23 10.49 -12.24
N ASP A 224 -5.96 10.59 -11.82
CA ASP A 224 -4.82 10.78 -12.73
C ASP A 224 -4.02 9.47 -12.92
N TYR A 225 -4.53 8.33 -12.44
CA TYR A 225 -3.88 7.02 -12.59
C TYR A 225 -4.20 6.44 -13.98
N GLU A 226 -3.18 5.91 -14.66
CA GLU A 226 -3.34 5.25 -15.95
C GLU A 226 -4.06 3.90 -15.78
N PRO A 227 -5.23 3.67 -16.42
CA PRO A 227 -5.90 2.38 -16.35
C PRO A 227 -5.11 1.32 -17.13
N VAL A 228 -4.68 0.26 -16.45
CA VAL A 228 -3.89 -0.83 -17.03
C VAL A 228 -4.40 -2.20 -16.60
N SER A 229 -3.94 -3.24 -17.30
CA SER A 229 -4.17 -4.63 -16.86
C SER A 229 -3.24 -4.99 -15.70
N ASN A 230 -3.63 -5.99 -14.89
CA ASN A 230 -2.74 -6.54 -13.85
C ASN A 230 -1.42 -7.05 -14.46
N ALA A 231 -1.46 -7.64 -15.65
CA ALA A 231 -0.27 -8.13 -16.34
C ALA A 231 0.70 -6.99 -16.71
N THR A 232 0.17 -5.83 -17.10
CA THR A 232 0.95 -4.62 -17.37
C THR A 232 1.61 -4.11 -16.09
N LEU A 233 0.84 -3.97 -15.00
CA LEU A 233 1.38 -3.52 -13.71
C LEU A 233 2.49 -4.46 -13.21
N VAL A 234 2.29 -5.78 -13.28
CA VAL A 234 3.31 -6.77 -12.91
C VAL A 234 4.57 -6.66 -13.78
N LYS A 235 4.42 -6.33 -15.08
CA LYS A 235 5.56 -6.09 -15.96
C LYS A 235 6.36 -4.86 -15.53
N GLU A 236 5.69 -3.77 -15.13
CA GLU A 236 6.32 -2.55 -14.64
C GLU A 236 7.07 -2.79 -13.33
N TYR A 237 6.47 -3.50 -12.36
CA TYR A 237 7.20 -3.92 -11.15
C TYR A 237 8.45 -4.74 -11.49
N LYS A 238 8.37 -5.70 -12.41
CA LYS A 238 9.53 -6.52 -12.81
C LYS A 238 10.62 -5.66 -13.44
N ARG A 239 10.24 -4.69 -14.26
CA ARG A 239 11.18 -3.77 -14.91
C ARG A 239 11.89 -2.89 -13.89
N TYR A 240 11.14 -2.27 -12.98
CA TYR A 240 11.69 -1.47 -11.89
C TYR A 240 12.63 -2.29 -11.01
N ASN A 241 12.20 -3.46 -10.55
CA ASN A 241 13.03 -4.28 -9.65
C ASN A 241 14.29 -4.83 -10.33
N ALA A 242 14.29 -5.04 -11.66
CA ALA A 242 15.49 -5.42 -12.39
C ALA A 242 16.53 -4.29 -12.44
N ASP A 243 16.08 -3.05 -12.66
CA ASP A 243 16.94 -1.86 -12.79
C ASP A 243 16.23 -0.56 -12.33
N PRO A 244 16.20 -0.26 -11.02
CA PRO A 244 15.53 0.92 -10.49
C PRO A 244 16.05 2.22 -11.10
N PHE A 245 17.37 2.38 -11.18
CA PHE A 245 17.96 3.63 -11.69
C PHE A 245 17.78 3.78 -13.20
N GLY A 246 17.79 2.66 -13.94
CA GLY A 246 17.45 2.67 -15.35
C GLY A 246 15.96 2.96 -15.59
N TYR A 247 15.09 2.50 -14.70
CA TYR A 247 13.66 2.80 -14.72
C TYR A 247 13.43 4.30 -14.51
N ASP A 248 13.99 4.88 -13.44
CA ASP A 248 13.81 6.30 -13.13
C ASP A 248 14.34 7.21 -14.27
N ARG A 249 15.51 6.89 -14.83
CA ARG A 249 16.09 7.64 -15.96
C ARG A 249 15.26 7.57 -17.24
N LEU A 250 14.42 6.55 -17.41
CA LEU A 250 13.54 6.48 -18.57
C LEU A 250 12.46 7.57 -18.51
N TYR A 251 11.95 7.85 -17.32
CA TYR A 251 10.85 8.79 -17.10
C TYR A 251 11.36 10.18 -16.71
N ASN A 252 12.54 10.25 -16.10
CA ASN A 252 13.21 11.47 -15.68
C ASN A 252 14.66 11.51 -16.22
N PRO A 253 14.86 11.74 -17.53
CA PRO A 253 16.17 11.64 -18.16
C PRO A 253 17.20 12.65 -17.63
N ASP A 254 16.74 13.76 -17.07
CA ASP A 254 17.59 14.83 -16.52
C ASP A 254 17.98 14.61 -15.05
N VAL A 255 17.45 13.58 -14.38
CA VAL A 255 17.76 13.29 -12.97
C VAL A 255 19.09 12.54 -12.86
N VAL A 256 20.02 13.12 -12.09
CA VAL A 256 21.28 12.46 -11.70
C VAL A 256 21.08 11.79 -10.36
N ILE A 257 21.13 10.45 -10.34
CA ILE A 257 21.04 9.65 -9.12
C ILE A 257 22.45 9.41 -8.58
N VAL A 258 22.71 9.90 -7.37
CA VAL A 258 23.98 9.69 -6.65
C VAL A 258 23.68 8.85 -5.42
N THR A 259 24.43 7.75 -5.25
CA THR A 259 24.41 6.93 -4.03
C THR A 259 25.80 6.81 -3.46
N ASP A 260 25.95 7.13 -2.18
CA ASP A 260 27.20 6.97 -1.45
C ASP A 260 26.98 6.38 -0.04
N ASP A 261 28.08 5.99 0.61
CA ASP A 261 28.11 5.39 1.95
C ASP A 261 27.96 6.39 3.11
N GLY A 262 27.56 7.64 2.82
CA GLY A 262 27.52 8.77 3.75
C GLY A 262 28.89 9.45 3.92
N SER A 263 29.96 8.89 3.36
CA SER A 263 31.32 9.46 3.34
C SER A 263 31.74 9.91 1.94
N GLY A 264 30.82 9.92 0.97
CA GLY A 264 31.08 10.27 -0.43
C GLY A 264 31.68 9.15 -1.28
N ASN A 265 31.82 7.93 -0.75
CA ASN A 265 32.23 6.79 -1.58
C ASN A 265 31.02 6.21 -2.32
N PRO A 266 31.07 6.07 -3.65
CA PRO A 266 29.92 5.65 -4.43
C PRO A 266 29.51 4.20 -4.09
N LEU A 267 28.21 3.99 -3.88
CA LEU A 267 27.61 2.68 -3.77
C LEU A 267 27.14 2.19 -5.15
N PRO A 268 27.20 0.88 -5.42
CA PRO A 268 26.69 0.32 -6.66
C PRO A 268 25.17 0.54 -6.75
N ALA A 269 24.70 0.82 -7.97
CA ALA A 269 23.28 0.89 -8.25
C ALA A 269 22.61 -0.45 -7.89
N PRO A 270 21.47 -0.44 -7.18
CA PRO A 270 20.76 -1.67 -6.89
C PRO A 270 20.28 -2.30 -8.20
N LYS A 271 20.34 -3.63 -8.27
CA LYS A 271 19.86 -4.44 -9.40
C LYS A 271 19.18 -5.67 -8.86
N ASN A 272 18.18 -6.17 -9.59
CA ASN A 272 17.45 -7.40 -9.25
C ASN A 272 16.95 -7.41 -7.79
N ILE A 273 16.32 -6.31 -7.37
CA ILE A 273 15.73 -6.20 -6.04
C ILE A 273 14.67 -7.29 -5.88
N PRO A 274 14.69 -8.07 -4.77
CA PRO A 274 13.62 -9.01 -4.49
C PRO A 274 12.26 -8.31 -4.43
N PHE A 275 11.27 -8.88 -5.11
CA PHE A 275 9.90 -8.40 -5.06
C PHE A 275 8.95 -9.56 -4.80
N ILE A 276 8.17 -9.45 -3.73
CA ILE A 276 7.21 -10.46 -3.31
C ILE A 276 5.82 -9.83 -3.43
N PRO A 277 5.17 -9.88 -4.61
CA PRO A 277 3.88 -9.22 -4.80
C PRO A 277 2.80 -9.90 -3.96
N ILE A 278 1.87 -9.14 -3.40
CA ILE A 278 0.73 -9.70 -2.66
C ILE A 278 -0.17 -10.57 -3.57
N GLU A 279 -0.27 -10.26 -4.85
CA GLU A 279 -0.93 -11.09 -5.87
C GLU A 279 0.10 -11.91 -6.67
N LEU A 280 -0.03 -13.23 -6.65
CA LEU A 280 0.83 -14.13 -7.45
C LEU A 280 0.17 -14.56 -8.76
N GLN A 281 -1.14 -14.32 -8.92
CA GLN A 281 -1.97 -14.69 -10.08
C GLN A 281 -3.06 -13.64 -10.31
#